data_AF-A0AAF0Z4U3-F1
#
_entry.id   AF-A0AAF0Z4U3-F1
#
_cell.length_a   1.000
_cell.length_b   1.000
_cell.length_c   1.000
_cell.angle_alpha   90.00
_cell.angle_beta   90.00
_cell.angle_gamma   90.00
#
_symmetry.space_group_name_H-M   'P 1'
#
loop_
_entity.id
_entity.type
_entity.pdbx_description
1 polymer ?
#
loop_
_entity_poly.entity_id
_entity_poly.type
_entity_poly.pdbx_seq_one_letter_code
_entity_poly.pdbx_strand_id
1 'polypeptide(L)' 'MLLAFGEHVRSGATLDETSLSRVERALGRLRGGRFDRTAVDVLTEKSVRWVLRNPDRVPLPTPEYRR' A
#
# COMPACT_ATOMS: atom_id res chain seq x y z
N MET A 1 10.30 5.53 -6.87
CA MET A 1 8.98 4.90 -6.58
C MET A 1 9.10 3.50 -5.96
N LEU A 2 9.69 2.51 -6.63
CA LEU A 2 9.73 1.11 -6.14
C LEU A 2 10.36 0.92 -4.76
N LEU A 3 11.47 1.60 -4.46
CA LEU A 3 12.11 1.53 -3.13
C LEU A 3 11.24 2.15 -2.03
N ALA A 4 10.57 3.26 -2.33
CA ALA A 4 9.67 3.92 -1.39
C ALA A 4 8.43 3.08 -1.07
N PHE A 5 7.99 2.22 -2.00
CA PHE A 5 6.86 1.32 -1.78
C PHE A 5 7.10 0.37 -0.58
N GLY A 6 8.28 -0.23 -0.52
CA GLY A 6 8.64 -1.15 0.56
C GLY A 6 8.66 -0.46 1.93
N GLU A 7 9.10 0.80 1.98
CA GLU A 7 9.05 1.63 3.19
C GLU A 7 7.59 1.92 3.59
N HIS A 8 6.74 2.30 2.64
CA HIS A 8 5.34 2.68 2.90
C HIS A 8 4.52 1.54 3.49
N VAL A 9 4.60 0.33 2.92
CA VAL A 9 3.79 -0.79 3.43
C VAL A 9 4.21 -1.28 4.82
N ARG A 10 5.38 -0.85 5.30
CA ARG A 10 5.91 -1.12 6.64
C ARG A 10 5.66 0.02 7.64
N SER A 11 5.04 1.11 7.23
CA SER A 11 4.63 2.19 8.15
C SER A 11 3.15 2.04 8.56
N GLY A 12 2.79 2.71 9.65
CA GLY A 12 1.43 2.71 10.20
C GLY A 12 0.96 1.32 10.64
N ALA A 13 -0.28 0.98 10.29
CA ALA A 13 -0.84 -0.36 10.42
C ALA A 13 -0.29 -1.27 9.32
N THR A 14 0.86 -1.88 9.60
CA THR A 14 1.63 -2.73 8.69
C THR A 14 0.86 -3.97 8.23
N LEU A 15 1.13 -4.42 7.00
CA LEU A 15 0.59 -5.68 6.49
C LEU A 15 1.07 -6.90 7.30
N ASP A 16 0.36 -8.01 7.23
CA ASP A 16 0.82 -9.27 7.82
C ASP A 16 2.11 -9.78 7.16
N GLU A 17 2.87 -10.59 7.88
CA GLU A 17 4.19 -11.10 7.44
C GLU A 17 4.12 -11.82 6.08
N THR A 18 3.04 -12.56 5.82
CA THR A 18 2.86 -13.26 4.53
C THR A 18 2.67 -12.25 3.40
N SER A 19 1.89 -11.19 3.63
CA SER A 19 1.71 -10.10 2.68
C SER A 19 2.99 -9.30 2.47
N LEU A 20 3.79 -9.02 3.51
CA LEU A 20 5.07 -8.33 3.39
C LEU A 20 6.08 -9.14 2.58
N SER A 21 6.20 -10.44 2.83
CA SER A 21 7.06 -11.33 2.04
C SER A 21 6.68 -11.37 0.56
N ARG A 22 5.38 -11.33 0.25
CA ARG A 22 4.90 -11.23 -1.14
C ARG A 22 5.28 -9.90 -1.79
N VAL A 23 5.22 -8.78 -1.06
CA VAL A 23 5.68 -7.48 -1.53
C VAL A 23 7.18 -7.53 -1.85
N GLU A 24 8.01 -8.03 -0.94
CA GLU A 24 9.46 -8.12 -1.15
C GLU A 24 9.82 -8.92 -2.39
N ARG A 25 9.18 -10.08 -2.59
CA ARG A 25 9.37 -10.91 -3.79
C ARG A 25 8.97 -10.17 -5.06
N ALA A 26 7.84 -9.46 -5.05
CA ALA A 26 7.38 -8.68 -6.19
C ALA A 26 8.32 -7.50 -6.52
N LEU A 27 8.79 -6.76 -5.49
CA LEU A 27 9.79 -5.72 -5.65
C LEU A 27 11.10 -6.28 -6.22
N GLY A 28 11.53 -7.46 -5.77
CA GLY A 28 12.70 -8.16 -6.29
C GLY A 28 12.61 -8.47 -7.79
N ARG A 29 11.43 -8.90 -8.27
CA ARG A 29 11.19 -9.19 -9.70
C ARG A 29 11.26 -7.94 -10.57
N LEU A 30 10.82 -6.80 -10.05
CA LEU A 30 10.78 -5.52 -10.77
C LEU A 30 12.09 -4.72 -10.72
N ARG A 31 13.01 -5.03 -9.78
CA ARG A 31 14.32 -4.34 -9.66
C ARG A 31 15.18 -4.41 -10.93
N GLY A 32 14.98 -5.41 -11.78
CA GLY A 32 15.70 -5.56 -13.05
C GLY A 32 15.18 -4.70 -14.20
N GLY A 33 14.21 -3.81 -13.98
CA GLY A 33 13.64 -2.93 -15.02
C GLY A 33 12.77 -3.66 -16.05
N ARG A 34 12.58 -4.98 -15.91
CA ARG A 34 11.66 -5.75 -16.72
C ARG A 34 10.25 -5.63 -16.17
N PHE A 35 9.30 -5.49 -17.09
CA PHE A 35 7.89 -5.56 -16.75
C PHE A 35 7.52 -7.00 -16.36
N ASP A 36 7.00 -7.17 -15.15
CA ASP A 36 6.39 -8.40 -14.67
C ASP A 36 4.97 -8.06 -14.20
N ARG A 37 3.98 -8.44 -15.00
CA ARG A 37 2.56 -8.18 -14.72
C ARG A 37 2.13 -8.76 -13.37
N THR A 38 2.53 -9.99 -13.09
CA THR A 38 2.18 -10.67 -11.84
C THR A 38 2.75 -9.93 -10.63
N ALA A 39 3.98 -9.42 -10.73
CA ALA A 39 4.57 -8.60 -9.67
C ALA A 39 3.80 -7.29 -9.48
N VAL A 40 3.39 -6.62 -10.56
CA VAL A 40 2.58 -5.39 -10.49
C VAL A 40 1.20 -5.65 -9.87
N ASP A 41 0.53 -6.73 -10.24
CA ASP A 41 -0.77 -7.10 -9.69
C ASP A 41 -0.67 -7.37 -8.18
N VAL A 42 0.39 -8.06 -7.73
CA VAL A 42 0.67 -8.27 -6.30
C VAL A 42 0.88 -6.95 -5.58
N LEU A 43 1.71 -6.04 -6.10
CA LEU A 43 1.94 -4.75 -5.45
C LEU A 43 0.65 -3.92 -5.39
N THR A 44 -0.17 -3.95 -6.45
CA THR A 44 -1.45 -3.26 -6.50
C THR A 44 -2.42 -3.77 -5.43
N GLU A 45 -2.60 -5.10 -5.35
CA GLU A 45 -3.45 -5.73 -4.32
C GLU A 45 -3.00 -5.33 -2.91
N LYS A 46 -1.69 -5.36 -2.64
CA LYS A 46 -1.14 -5.03 -1.31
C LYS A 46 -1.22 -3.55 -0.99
N SER A 47 -1.14 -2.68 -1.99
CA SER A 47 -1.36 -1.24 -1.85
C SER A 47 -2.76 -0.96 -1.31
N VAL A 48 -3.77 -1.55 -1.96
CA VAL A 48 -5.18 -1.38 -1.56
C VAL A 48 -5.39 -1.86 -0.13
N ARG A 49 -4.86 -3.04 0.21
CA ARG A 49 -4.96 -3.56 1.58
C ARG A 49 -4.30 -2.64 2.61
N TRP A 50 -3.15 -2.06 2.29
CA TRP A 50 -2.47 -1.14 3.21
C TRP A 50 -3.27 0.15 3.40
N VAL A 51 -3.81 0.74 2.33
CA VAL A 51 -4.66 1.94 2.40
C VAL A 51 -5.92 1.70 3.23
N LEU A 52 -6.59 0.55 3.07
CA LEU A 52 -7.76 0.20 3.87
C LEU A 52 -7.46 0.10 5.37
N ARG A 53 -6.20 -0.19 5.74
CA ARG A 53 -5.75 -0.25 7.12
C ARG A 53 -5.19 1.08 7.64
N ASN A 54 -4.83 1.98 6.74
CA ASN A 54 -4.27 3.29 7.03
C ASN A 54 -5.10 4.38 6.32
N PRO A 55 -6.41 4.49 6.60
CA PRO A 55 -7.22 5.52 5.98
C PRO A 55 -6.82 6.88 6.55
N ASP A 56 -6.40 7.80 5.68
CA ASP A 56 -6.33 9.20 6.05
C ASP A 56 -7.76 9.71 6.30
N ARG A 57 -8.01 10.14 7.53
CA ARG A 57 -9.30 10.73 7.90
C ARG A 57 -9.36 12.13 7.30
N VAL A 58 -10.21 12.32 6.31
CA VAL A 58 -10.56 13.66 5.83
C VAL A 58 -11.64 14.22 6.76
N PRO A 59 -11.36 15.29 7.54
CA PRO A 59 -12.36 15.90 8.39
C PRO A 59 -13.48 16.46 7.52
N LEU A 60 -14.73 16.11 7.84
CA LEU A 60 -15.89 16.75 7.22
C LEU A 60 -16.08 18.14 7.84
N PRO A 61 -16.50 19.15 7.05
CA PRO A 61 -16.87 20.43 7.61
C PRO A 61 -18.00 20.25 8.63
N THR A 62 -17.97 21.04 9.71
CA THR A 62 -19.04 21.04 10.70
C THR A 62 -20.35 21.44 10.02
N PRO A 63 -21.43 20.65 10.16
CA PRO A 63 -22.69 20.98 9.50
C PRO A 63 -23.31 22.27 10.09
N GLU A 64 -23.90 23.10 9.22
CA GLU A 64 -24.40 24.45 9.57
C GLU A 64 -25.78 24.48 10.25
N TYR A 65 -26.42 23.34 10.50
CA TYR A 65 -27.74 23.36 11.12
C TYR A 65 -27.67 23.75 12.60
N ARG A 66 -28.37 24.83 12.96
CA ARG A 66 -28.65 25.19 14.36
C ARG A 66 -29.69 24.19 14.90
N ARG A 67 -29.36 23.57 16.02
CA ARG A 67 -30.28 22.71 16.80
C ARG A 67 -31.44 23.52 17.34
#